data_AF-A0A7A7A6T1-F1
#
_entry.id   AF-A0A7A7A6T1-F1
#
_cell.length_a   1.000
_cell.length_b   1.000
_cell.length_c   1.000
_cell.angle_alpha   90.00
_cell.angle_beta   90.00
_cell.angle_gamma   90.00
#
_symmetry.space_group_name_H-M   'P 1'
#
loop_
_entity.id
_entity.type
_entity.pdbx_description
1 polymer ?
#
loop_
_entity_poly.entity_id
_entity_poly.type
_entity_poly.pdbx_seq_one_letter_code
_entity_poly.pdbx_strand_id
1 'polypeptide(L)'
;KNENRDVKKQNGDGFGTSLTYDFGGSDFAISGAYTNSDRTNEQNLQSRGTGKRAEAWATGLKYDANNIYLATFYSETRKMTPISGGFANKTQNFEAVAQYQFDFGLRPSLGYVLSKGKDIEGIGDEDLVNYVDVGATYYFNKNMSAFVDYKINQLDSDNKLNINNDDIVAVGMTYQF
;
A
#
# COMPACT_ATOMS: atom_id res chain seq x y z
N LYS A 1 18.26 -17.26 9.78
CA LYS A 1 16.93 -17.50 9.15
C LYS A 1 16.76 -16.49 8.01
N ASN A 2 16.41 -16.90 6.79
CA ASN A 2 16.28 -16.03 5.59
C ASN A 2 17.47 -15.09 5.24
N GLU A 3 18.69 -15.33 5.74
CA GLU A 3 19.86 -14.45 5.55
C GLU A 3 20.51 -14.54 4.15
N ASN A 4 20.16 -15.55 3.33
CA ASN A 4 20.73 -15.71 1.98
C ASN A 4 20.04 -14.84 0.90
N ARG A 5 19.45 -13.71 1.28
CA ARG A 5 18.67 -12.83 0.40
C ARG A 5 19.05 -11.38 0.67
N ASP A 6 18.71 -10.50 -0.28
CA ASP A 6 18.79 -9.04 -0.08
C ASP A 6 18.20 -8.64 1.28
N VAL A 7 18.91 -7.76 2.01
CA VAL A 7 18.59 -7.40 3.40
C VAL A 7 17.15 -6.89 3.57
N LYS A 8 16.58 -6.24 2.55
CA LYS A 8 15.19 -5.75 2.57
C LYS A 8 14.14 -6.86 2.44
N LYS A 9 14.57 -8.07 2.06
CA LYS A 9 13.71 -9.27 1.91
C LYS A 9 13.89 -10.28 3.03
N GLN A 10 14.70 -9.96 4.05
CA GLN A 10 14.89 -10.80 5.23
C GLN A 10 13.84 -10.50 6.30
N ASN A 11 13.66 -11.45 7.24
CA ASN A 11 12.82 -11.27 8.42
C ASN A 11 13.19 -12.31 9.49
N GLY A 12 13.03 -11.95 10.76
CA GLY A 12 13.15 -12.87 11.89
C GLY A 12 11.85 -13.63 12.17
N ASP A 13 11.78 -14.20 13.37
CA ASP A 13 10.54 -14.79 13.88
C ASP A 13 9.49 -13.71 14.14
N GLY A 14 8.22 -14.05 14.00
CA GLY A 14 7.15 -13.07 14.16
C GLY A 14 5.77 -13.70 14.17
N PHE A 15 4.77 -12.88 14.46
CA PHE A 15 3.37 -13.24 14.43
C PHE A 15 2.54 -12.11 13.80
N GLY A 16 1.33 -12.45 13.37
CA GLY A 16 0.35 -11.50 12.88
C GLY A 16 -1.05 -11.98 13.20
N THR A 17 -1.97 -11.04 13.34
CA THR A 17 -3.39 -11.30 13.53
C THR A 17 -4.22 -10.28 12.78
N SER A 18 -5.45 -10.66 12.42
CA SER A 18 -6.41 -9.78 11.81
C SER A 18 -7.83 -10.15 12.23
N LEU A 19 -8.69 -9.16 12.31
CA LEU A 19 -10.12 -9.31 12.53
C LEU A 19 -10.89 -8.49 11.50
N THR A 20 -12.00 -9.02 11.02
CA THR A 20 -12.96 -8.30 10.18
C THR A 20 -14.36 -8.56 10.70
N TYR A 21 -15.19 -7.53 10.73
CA TYR A 21 -16.60 -7.63 11.09
C TYR A 21 -17.45 -6.90 10.05
N ASP A 22 -18.49 -7.59 9.56
CA ASP A 22 -19.38 -7.14 8.49
C ASP A 22 -20.78 -6.74 8.98
N PHE A 23 -20.93 -6.54 10.30
CA PHE A 23 -22.19 -6.19 10.96
C PHE A 23 -23.35 -7.15 10.64
N GLY A 24 -23.06 -8.44 10.48
CA GLY A 24 -24.08 -9.45 10.23
C GLY A 24 -24.48 -9.54 8.76
N GLY A 25 -23.49 -9.42 7.87
CA GLY A 25 -23.68 -9.49 6.42
C GLY A 25 -24.16 -8.18 5.78
N SER A 26 -23.92 -7.04 6.43
CA SER A 26 -24.15 -5.73 5.82
C SER A 26 -23.12 -5.44 4.72
N ASP A 27 -23.41 -4.45 3.89
CA ASP A 27 -22.47 -3.98 2.86
C ASP A 27 -21.29 -3.19 3.44
N PHE A 28 -21.33 -2.89 4.75
CA PHE A 28 -20.24 -2.26 5.48
C PHE A 28 -19.39 -3.32 6.19
N ALA A 29 -18.07 -3.16 6.11
CA ALA A 29 -17.14 -3.94 6.89
C ALA A 29 -16.05 -3.08 7.49
N ILE A 30 -15.64 -3.42 8.71
CA ILE A 30 -14.46 -2.88 9.37
C ILE A 30 -13.44 -3.99 9.55
N SER A 31 -12.17 -3.67 9.32
CA SER A 31 -11.06 -4.59 9.53
C SER A 31 -9.94 -3.93 10.34
N GLY A 32 -9.18 -4.77 11.03
CA GLY A 32 -7.99 -4.40 11.76
C GLY A 32 -6.97 -5.53 11.72
N ALA A 33 -5.68 -5.18 11.60
CA ALA A 33 -4.58 -6.13 11.61
C ALA A 33 -3.39 -5.59 12.39
N TYR A 34 -2.61 -6.51 12.97
CA TYR A 34 -1.36 -6.21 13.66
C TYR A 34 -0.33 -7.28 13.35
N THR A 35 0.93 -6.88 13.18
CA THR A 35 2.08 -7.74 12.99
C THR A 35 3.27 -7.28 13.84
N ASN A 36 4.06 -8.24 14.30
CA ASN A 36 5.31 -7.99 14.99
C ASN A 36 6.31 -9.09 14.63
N SER A 37 7.51 -8.71 14.23
CA SER A 37 8.58 -9.63 13.91
C SER A 37 9.93 -9.09 14.37
N ASP A 38 10.81 -9.99 14.77
CA ASP A 38 12.20 -9.64 15.06
C ASP A 38 12.92 -9.26 13.75
N ARG A 39 13.80 -8.27 13.83
CA ARG A 39 14.67 -7.88 12.72
C ARG A 39 15.95 -8.70 12.74
N THR A 40 16.47 -9.05 11.56
CA THR A 40 17.71 -9.82 11.47
C THR A 40 18.92 -8.98 11.87
N ASN A 41 20.05 -9.63 12.18
CA ASN A 41 21.28 -8.92 12.51
C ASN A 41 21.75 -8.05 11.35
N GLU A 42 21.70 -8.55 10.12
CA GLU A 42 22.10 -7.80 8.91
C GLU A 42 21.21 -6.59 8.63
N GLN A 43 19.91 -6.69 8.93
CA GLN A 43 18.99 -5.57 8.89
C GLN A 43 19.39 -4.44 9.85
N ASN A 44 20.08 -4.76 10.95
CA ASN A 44 20.59 -3.80 11.92
C ASN A 44 21.98 -3.27 11.59
N LEU A 45 22.61 -3.76 10.51
CA LEU A 45 23.84 -3.21 9.95
C LEU A 45 23.56 -2.17 8.84
N GLN A 46 22.29 -1.93 8.50
CA GLN A 46 21.89 -0.89 7.54
C GLN A 46 22.05 0.51 8.13
N SER A 47 22.18 1.53 7.28
CA SER A 47 22.36 2.91 7.73
C SER A 47 21.06 3.56 8.24
N ARG A 48 19.90 2.97 7.94
CA ARG A 48 18.58 3.49 8.32
C ARG A 48 17.66 2.42 8.90
N GLY A 49 16.92 2.78 9.95
CA GLY A 49 15.87 1.95 10.53
C GLY A 49 16.40 0.77 11.35
N THR A 50 17.39 1.01 12.22
CA THR A 50 17.92 -0.02 13.12
C THR A 50 16.98 -0.25 14.31
N GLY A 51 16.91 -1.49 14.81
CA GLY A 51 16.11 -1.85 15.97
C GLY A 51 15.81 -3.34 16.06
N LYS A 52 15.35 -3.80 17.22
CA LYS A 52 15.13 -5.23 17.47
C LYS A 52 13.89 -5.78 16.78
N ARG A 53 12.86 -4.95 16.56
CA ARG A 53 11.57 -5.39 16.01
C ARG A 53 11.11 -4.51 14.86
N ALA A 54 10.38 -5.14 13.96
CA ALA A 54 9.57 -4.54 12.92
C ALA A 54 8.09 -4.78 13.27
N GLU A 55 7.30 -3.72 13.26
CA GLU A 55 5.88 -3.77 13.62
C GLU A 55 5.04 -3.10 12.55
N ALA A 56 3.83 -3.59 12.33
CA ALA A 56 2.83 -2.85 11.57
C ALA A 56 1.44 -3.07 12.15
N TRP A 57 0.58 -2.07 11.98
CA TRP A 57 -0.84 -2.20 12.22
C TRP A 57 -1.62 -1.45 11.17
N ALA A 58 -2.80 -1.93 10.87
CA ALA A 58 -3.69 -1.31 9.90
C ALA A 58 -5.14 -1.41 10.36
N THR A 59 -5.96 -0.46 9.93
CA THR A 59 -7.41 -0.53 10.01
C THR A 59 -8.03 -0.09 8.71
N GLY A 60 -9.13 -0.73 8.31
CA GLY A 60 -9.82 -0.44 7.07
C GLY A 60 -11.32 -0.40 7.26
N LEU A 61 -11.97 0.39 6.41
CA LEU A 61 -13.41 0.46 6.25
C LEU A 61 -13.75 0.20 4.80
N LYS A 62 -14.80 -0.56 4.55
CA LYS A 62 -15.35 -0.81 3.22
C LYS A 62 -16.85 -0.61 3.21
N TYR A 63 -17.35 -0.06 2.12
CA TYR A 63 -18.75 -0.10 1.68
C TYR A 63 -18.81 -0.70 0.28
N ASP A 64 -19.65 -1.71 0.08
CA ASP A 64 -19.70 -2.49 -1.15
C ASP A 64 -21.15 -2.89 -1.48
N ALA A 65 -21.90 -1.95 -2.03
CA ALA A 65 -23.32 -2.13 -2.37
C ALA A 65 -23.74 -1.28 -3.56
N ASN A 66 -24.84 -1.68 -4.21
CA ASN A 66 -25.52 -0.87 -5.24
C ASN A 66 -24.57 -0.42 -6.36
N ASN A 67 -23.70 -1.33 -6.80
CA ASN A 67 -22.64 -1.08 -7.80
C ASN A 67 -21.58 -0.05 -7.38
N ILE A 68 -21.57 0.40 -6.13
CA ILE A 68 -20.60 1.33 -5.57
C ILE A 68 -19.65 0.53 -4.68
N TYR A 69 -18.35 0.76 -4.89
CA TYR A 69 -17.30 0.25 -4.01
C TYR A 69 -16.53 1.44 -3.45
N LEU A 70 -16.54 1.60 -2.13
CA LEU A 70 -15.72 2.56 -1.40
C LEU A 70 -14.89 1.79 -0.38
N ALA A 71 -13.59 2.05 -0.32
CA ALA A 71 -12.76 1.55 0.75
C ALA A 71 -11.71 2.58 1.15
N THR A 72 -11.33 2.55 2.42
CA THR A 72 -10.18 3.31 2.91
C THR A 72 -9.45 2.49 3.95
N PHE A 73 -8.15 2.69 4.03
CA PHE A 73 -7.36 2.17 5.13
C PHE A 73 -6.38 3.21 5.65
N TYR A 74 -6.04 3.05 6.93
CA TYR A 74 -4.91 3.70 7.55
C TYR A 74 -3.98 2.64 8.12
N SER A 75 -2.68 2.81 7.97
CA SER A 75 -1.71 1.92 8.59
C SER A 75 -0.49 2.68 9.10
N GLU A 76 0.17 2.11 10.11
CA GLU A 76 1.51 2.52 10.48
C GLU A 76 2.45 1.33 10.46
N THR A 77 3.69 1.58 10.07
CA THR A 77 4.77 0.62 10.24
C THR A 77 5.88 1.21 11.09
N ARG A 78 6.65 0.37 11.77
CA ARG A 78 7.86 0.74 12.51
C ARG A 78 9.00 -0.16 12.04
N LYS A 79 10.05 0.44 11.47
CA LYS A 79 11.26 -0.26 10.99
C LYS A 79 10.92 -1.45 10.09
N MET A 80 9.96 -1.29 9.19
CA MET A 80 9.46 -2.37 8.33
C MET A 80 9.42 -1.95 6.86
N THR A 81 9.00 -0.72 6.55
CA THR A 81 8.93 -0.24 5.17
C THR A 81 10.33 -0.05 4.59
N PRO A 82 10.73 -0.78 3.54
CA PRO A 82 12.05 -0.64 2.94
C PRO A 82 12.20 0.70 2.23
N ILE A 83 13.35 1.36 2.42
CA ILE A 83 13.73 2.62 1.75
C ILE A 83 15.17 2.56 1.27
N SER A 84 15.65 3.54 0.50
CA SER A 84 17.09 3.63 0.21
C SER A 84 17.91 3.71 1.51
N GLY A 85 18.94 2.87 1.63
CA GLY A 85 19.79 2.78 2.83
C GLY A 85 19.26 1.92 3.99
N GLY A 86 18.07 1.31 3.88
CA GLY A 86 17.55 0.42 4.92
C GLY A 86 16.03 0.44 5.01
N PHE A 87 15.50 0.85 6.16
CA PHE A 87 14.08 0.84 6.48
C PHE A 87 13.65 2.17 7.11
N ALA A 88 12.43 2.62 6.84
CA ALA A 88 11.87 3.79 7.51
C ALA A 88 11.61 3.49 8.99
N ASN A 89 12.00 4.41 9.88
CA ASN A 89 11.81 4.24 11.32
C ASN A 89 10.34 4.12 11.69
N LYS A 90 9.52 4.98 11.08
CA LYS A 90 8.06 4.88 11.11
C LYS A 90 7.51 5.26 9.73
N THR A 91 6.38 4.66 9.35
CA THR A 91 5.54 5.18 8.27
C THR A 91 4.12 5.41 8.76
N GLN A 92 3.45 6.37 8.15
CA GLN A 92 2.01 6.57 8.25
C GLN A 92 1.46 6.51 6.84
N ASN A 93 0.57 5.56 6.60
CA ASN A 93 0.05 5.28 5.28
C ASN A 93 -1.46 5.44 5.28
N PHE A 94 -1.99 6.02 4.21
CA PHE A 94 -3.40 6.22 3.99
C PHE A 94 -3.71 5.89 2.54
N GLU A 95 -4.73 5.06 2.34
CA GLU A 95 -5.28 4.83 1.00
C GLU A 95 -6.80 4.96 1.03
N ALA A 96 -7.34 5.43 -0.09
CA ALA A 96 -8.76 5.50 -0.33
C ALA A 96 -9.05 5.16 -1.79
N VAL A 97 -10.16 4.48 -2.04
CA VAL A 97 -10.61 4.11 -3.37
C VAL A 97 -12.12 4.26 -3.47
N ALA A 98 -12.57 4.78 -4.62
CA ALA A 98 -13.96 4.90 -4.99
C ALA A 98 -14.16 4.38 -6.42
N GLN A 99 -15.12 3.47 -6.60
CA GLN A 99 -15.42 2.87 -7.89
C GLN A 99 -16.92 2.72 -8.08
N TYR A 100 -17.33 2.73 -9.34
CA TYR A 100 -18.71 2.48 -9.73
C TYR A 100 -18.76 1.45 -10.85
N GLN A 101 -19.63 0.46 -10.77
CA GLN A 101 -19.82 -0.56 -11.79
C GLN A 101 -21.06 -0.24 -12.64
N PHE A 102 -20.87 0.18 -13.88
CA PHE A 102 -21.98 0.31 -14.82
C PHE A 102 -22.45 -1.06 -15.31
N ASP A 103 -23.76 -1.17 -15.60
CA ASP A 103 -24.39 -2.39 -16.12
C ASP A 103 -23.84 -2.83 -17.49
N PHE A 104 -23.31 -1.89 -18.28
CA PHE A 104 -22.69 -2.16 -19.58
C PHE A 104 -21.22 -2.61 -19.48
N GLY A 105 -20.71 -2.85 -18.27
CA GLY A 105 -19.39 -3.45 -18.03
C GLY A 105 -18.25 -2.46 -17.76
N LEU A 106 -18.45 -1.14 -17.86
CA LEU A 106 -17.44 -0.16 -17.50
C LEU A 106 -17.38 0.03 -15.98
N ARG A 107 -16.17 0.08 -15.42
CA ARG A 107 -15.90 0.34 -14.02
C ARG A 107 -14.83 1.44 -13.88
N PRO A 108 -15.20 2.74 -13.81
CA PRO A 108 -14.28 3.79 -13.40
C PRO A 108 -13.78 3.61 -11.97
N SER A 109 -12.58 4.10 -11.70
CA SER A 109 -11.90 4.09 -10.41
C SER A 109 -11.23 5.44 -10.13
N LEU A 110 -11.33 5.89 -8.89
CA LEU A 110 -10.57 7.00 -8.33
C LEU A 110 -9.88 6.50 -7.05
N GLY A 111 -8.56 6.60 -7.00
CA GLY A 111 -7.75 6.21 -5.86
C GLY A 111 -6.88 7.36 -5.34
N TYR A 112 -6.49 7.28 -4.08
CA TYR A 112 -5.44 8.11 -3.50
C TYR A 112 -4.58 7.26 -2.58
N VAL A 113 -3.26 7.38 -2.71
CA VAL A 113 -2.29 6.61 -1.93
C VAL A 113 -1.21 7.54 -1.39
N LEU A 114 -1.07 7.54 -0.07
CA LEU A 114 -0.04 8.27 0.66
C LEU A 114 0.71 7.31 1.59
N SER A 115 2.03 7.36 1.54
CA SER A 115 2.92 6.75 2.52
C SER A 115 3.96 7.78 2.94
N LYS A 116 3.89 8.23 4.19
CA LYS A 116 4.82 9.22 4.74
C LYS A 116 5.82 8.56 5.67
N GLY A 117 7.09 8.64 5.31
CA GLY A 117 8.21 8.24 6.16
C GLY A 117 8.47 9.27 7.25
N LYS A 118 8.71 8.78 8.46
CA LYS A 118 8.93 9.60 9.66
C LYS A 118 10.27 9.27 10.30
N ASP A 119 10.93 10.31 10.80
CA ASP A 119 12.18 10.21 11.54
C ASP A 119 13.28 9.43 10.80
N ILE A 120 13.45 9.64 9.49
CA ILE A 120 14.44 8.94 8.68
C ILE A 120 15.84 9.52 8.95
N GLU A 121 16.83 8.66 9.21
CA GLU A 121 18.18 9.09 9.57
C GLU A 121 18.82 9.92 8.45
N GLY A 122 19.23 11.14 8.82
CA GLY A 122 19.84 12.12 7.93
C GLY A 122 18.87 12.83 6.97
N ILE A 123 17.55 12.57 7.06
CA ILE A 123 16.53 13.13 6.15
C ILE A 123 15.41 13.85 6.91
N GLY A 124 14.95 13.26 8.02
CA GLY A 124 13.73 13.68 8.72
C GLY A 124 12.49 13.02 8.14
N ASP A 125 11.42 13.79 8.02
CA ASP A 125 10.17 13.33 7.41
C ASP A 125 10.20 13.53 5.90
N GLU A 126 9.73 12.53 5.16
CA GLU A 126 9.68 12.58 3.69
C GLU A 126 8.58 11.64 3.15
N ASP A 127 7.92 12.03 2.06
CA ASP A 127 6.92 11.18 1.41
C ASP A 127 7.61 10.05 0.62
N LEU A 128 7.13 8.82 0.81
CA LEU A 128 7.61 7.61 0.13
C LEU A 128 6.76 7.27 -1.09
N VAL A 129 5.46 7.53 -0.98
CA VAL A 129 4.45 7.36 -2.02
C VAL A 129 3.44 8.49 -1.83
N ASN A 130 3.11 9.19 -2.90
CA ASN A 130 2.03 10.17 -2.89
C ASN A 130 1.48 10.27 -4.32
N TYR A 131 0.27 9.78 -4.58
CA TYR A 131 -0.34 9.91 -5.90
C TYR A 131 -1.87 9.82 -5.85
N VAL A 132 -2.49 10.43 -6.85
CA VAL A 132 -3.89 10.19 -7.23
C VAL A 132 -3.91 9.21 -8.39
N ASP A 133 -4.84 8.28 -8.36
CA ASP A 133 -5.06 7.29 -9.40
C ASP A 133 -6.41 7.51 -10.07
N VAL A 134 -6.42 7.60 -11.40
CA VAL A 134 -7.64 7.71 -12.19
C VAL A 134 -7.61 6.66 -13.29
N GLY A 135 -8.56 5.74 -13.25
CA GLY A 135 -8.58 4.60 -14.16
C GLY A 135 -9.99 4.15 -14.53
N ALA A 136 -10.05 3.25 -15.50
CA ALA A 136 -11.27 2.54 -15.84
C ALA A 136 -10.95 1.16 -16.40
N THR A 137 -11.73 0.17 -15.98
CA THR A 137 -11.74 -1.18 -16.57
C THR A 137 -13.04 -1.39 -17.32
N TYR A 138 -12.97 -1.91 -18.54
CA TYR A 138 -14.11 -2.40 -19.30
C TYR A 138 -14.13 -3.93 -19.30
N TYR A 139 -15.17 -4.51 -18.72
CA TYR A 139 -15.39 -5.96 -18.73
C TYR A 139 -16.24 -6.35 -19.93
N PHE A 140 -15.64 -7.03 -20.91
CA PHE A 140 -16.39 -7.59 -22.04
C PHE A 140 -17.28 -8.76 -21.60
N ASN A 141 -16.74 -9.59 -20.69
CA ASN A 141 -17.42 -10.69 -20.01
C ASN A 141 -16.56 -11.12 -18.81
N LYS A 142 -16.93 -12.23 -18.15
CA LYS A 142 -16.19 -12.77 -16.99
C LYS A 142 -14.74 -13.21 -17.29
N ASN A 143 -14.37 -13.35 -18.57
CA ASN A 143 -13.10 -13.91 -19.03
C ASN A 143 -12.20 -12.88 -19.73
N MET A 144 -12.71 -11.71 -20.14
CA MET A 144 -11.96 -10.72 -20.91
C MET A 144 -12.25 -9.29 -20.43
N SER A 145 -11.20 -8.50 -20.21
CA SER A 145 -11.28 -7.08 -19.89
C SER A 145 -10.19 -6.26 -20.58
N ALA A 146 -10.41 -4.95 -20.68
CA ALA A 146 -9.40 -3.96 -21.05
C ALA A 146 -9.40 -2.84 -20.00
N PHE A 147 -8.24 -2.23 -19.74
CA PHE A 147 -8.14 -1.15 -18.77
C PHE A 147 -7.19 -0.05 -19.22
N VAL A 148 -7.42 1.14 -18.66
CA VAL A 148 -6.48 2.26 -18.63
C VAL A 148 -6.37 2.74 -17.19
N ASP A 149 -5.16 3.07 -16.77
CA ASP A 149 -4.86 3.55 -15.43
C ASP A 149 -3.86 4.71 -15.50
N TYR A 150 -4.13 5.80 -14.79
CA TYR A 150 -3.28 6.97 -14.77
C TYR A 150 -2.90 7.34 -13.34
N LYS A 151 -1.64 7.03 -13.01
CA LYS A 151 -1.00 7.46 -11.78
C LYS A 151 -0.49 8.90 -11.96
N ILE A 152 -1.17 9.83 -11.30
CA ILE A 152 -0.81 11.24 -11.22
C ILE A 152 0.04 11.44 -9.96
N ASN A 153 1.36 11.45 -10.13
CA ASN A 153 2.32 11.47 -9.05
C ASN A 153 2.33 12.86 -8.38
N GLN A 154 2.24 12.86 -7.04
CA GLN A 154 2.20 14.07 -6.22
C GLN A 154 3.46 14.21 -5.36
N LEU A 155 4.49 13.39 -5.58
CA LEU A 155 5.78 13.55 -4.92
C LEU A 155 6.48 14.82 -5.42
N ASP A 156 7.06 15.57 -4.48
CA ASP A 156 7.86 16.75 -4.82
C ASP A 156 9.14 16.38 -5.57
N SER A 157 9.56 17.25 -6.50
CA SER A 157 10.78 17.02 -7.31
C SER A 157 12.08 17.07 -6.51
N ASP A 158 12.07 17.73 -5.35
CA ASP A 158 13.20 17.85 -4.43
C ASP A 158 13.14 16.83 -3.28
N ASN A 159 12.35 15.76 -3.44
CA ASN A 159 12.25 14.65 -2.49
C ASN A 159 13.64 14.14 -2.08
N LYS A 160 13.95 14.19 -0.79
CA LYS A 160 15.28 13.90 -0.24
C LYS A 160 15.71 12.44 -0.37
N LEU A 161 14.78 11.54 -0.68
CA LEU A 161 15.04 10.13 -0.96
C LEU A 161 15.27 9.86 -2.45
N ASN A 162 15.17 10.88 -3.30
CA ASN A 162 15.33 10.81 -4.76
C ASN A 162 14.39 9.76 -5.38
N ILE A 163 13.14 9.73 -4.91
CA ILE A 163 12.09 8.84 -5.41
C ILE A 163 11.54 9.45 -6.71
N ASN A 164 11.28 8.60 -7.70
CA ASN A 164 10.73 9.04 -8.98
C ASN A 164 9.34 9.70 -8.76
N ASN A 165 9.22 10.92 -9.25
CA ASN A 165 8.03 11.76 -9.18
C ASN A 165 7.32 11.89 -10.54
N ASP A 166 7.66 11.07 -11.53
CA ASP A 166 6.99 11.08 -12.82
C ASP A 166 5.63 10.40 -12.72
N ASP A 167 4.72 10.87 -13.56
CA ASP A 167 3.45 10.22 -13.81
C ASP A 167 3.61 8.93 -14.62
N ILE A 168 2.64 8.02 -14.51
CA ILE A 168 2.64 6.76 -15.27
C ILE A 168 1.24 6.48 -15.81
N VAL A 169 1.15 6.17 -17.10
CA VAL A 169 -0.08 5.65 -17.74
C VAL A 169 0.13 4.18 -18.10
N ALA A 170 -0.78 3.33 -17.63
CA ALA A 170 -0.84 1.92 -18.00
C ALA A 170 -2.07 1.66 -18.87
N VAL A 171 -1.90 0.88 -19.93
CA VAL A 171 -2.99 0.40 -20.78
C VAL A 171 -2.79 -1.09 -21.00
N GLY A 172 -3.85 -1.88 -20.87
CA GLY A 172 -3.75 -3.32 -20.99
C GLY A 172 -5.04 -4.02 -21.32
N MET A 173 -4.91 -5.30 -21.67
CA MET A 173 -6.02 -6.25 -21.81
C MET A 173 -5.67 -7.52 -21.03
N THR A 174 -6.68 -8.10 -20.42
CA THR A 174 -6.54 -9.32 -19.59
C THR A 174 -7.50 -10.37 -20.09
N TYR A 175 -6.97 -11.56 -20.37
CA TYR A 175 -7.75 -12.77 -20.59
C TYR A 175 -7.52 -13.76 -19.44
N GLN A 176 -8.60 -14.30 -18.90
CA GLN A 176 -8.59 -15.26 -17.78
C GLN A 176 -9.56 -16.41 -18.02
N PHE A 177 -9.17 -17.63 -17.61
CA PHE A 177 -9.95 -18.87 -17.77
C PHE A 177 -10.44 -19.42 -16.43
#